data_AF-A0A2B9DRL2-F1
#
_entry.id   AF-A0A2B9DRL2-F1
#
_cell.length_a   1.000
_cell.length_b   1.000
_cell.length_c   1.000
_cell.angle_alpha   90.00
_cell.angle_beta   90.00
_cell.angle_gamma   90.00
#
_symmetry.space_group_name_H-M   'P 1'
#
loop_
_entity.id
_entity.type
_entity.pdbx_description
1 polymer ?
#
loop_
_entity_poly.entity_id
_entity_poly.type
_entity_poly.pdbx_seq_one_letter_code
_entity_poly.pdbx_strand_id
1 'polypeptide(L)'
;MEIKTVVIGGINIAVVRNDTVLISDVQSALDLMATVQYEADSKRIVIKKSLISESFFDLKTRLAGDILQKFINYRVKIAIVGDFSMYASKSLKDFIYECNKGKDIFFLATEQQAIEKLSSLK
;
A
#
# COMPACT_ATOMS: atom_id res chain seq x y z
N MET A 1 -2.52 -12.42 -10.36
CA MET A 1 -2.93 -11.14 -9.77
C MET A 1 -4.31 -10.78 -10.30
N GLU A 2 -5.21 -10.38 -9.41
CA GLU A 2 -6.56 -9.90 -9.72
C GLU A 2 -6.68 -8.46 -9.19
N ILE A 3 -7.29 -7.58 -9.98
CA ILE A 3 -7.56 -6.19 -9.59
C ILE A 3 -9.06 -5.94 -9.64
N LYS A 4 -9.64 -5.61 -8.48
CA LYS A 4 -11.02 -5.12 -8.39
C LYS A 4 -11.01 -3.60 -8.27
N THR A 5 -11.64 -2.92 -9.22
CA THR A 5 -11.84 -1.46 -9.13
C THR A 5 -13.09 -1.13 -8.33
N VAL A 6 -12.92 -0.24 -7.35
CA VAL A 6 -14.02 0.36 -6.56
C VAL A 6 -14.05 1.85 -6.90
N VAL A 7 -15.22 2.37 -7.27
CA VAL A 7 -15.39 3.78 -7.63
C VAL A 7 -16.21 4.49 -6.55
N ILE A 8 -15.63 5.51 -5.92
CA ILE A 8 -16.31 6.35 -4.92
C ILE A 8 -16.11 7.81 -5.30
N GLY A 9 -17.19 8.56 -5.51
CA GLY A 9 -17.12 9.98 -5.86
C GLY A 9 -16.34 10.26 -7.15
N GLY A 10 -16.35 9.34 -8.11
CA GLY A 10 -15.58 9.45 -9.37
C GLY A 10 -14.10 9.08 -9.25
N ILE A 11 -13.67 8.54 -8.10
CA ILE A 11 -12.30 8.17 -7.83
C ILE A 11 -12.16 6.66 -7.94
N ASN A 12 -11.32 6.19 -8.85
CA ASN A 12 -10.98 4.78 -9.00
C ASN A 12 -9.99 4.35 -7.91
N ILE A 13 -10.34 3.30 -7.16
CA ILE A 13 -9.50 2.67 -6.15
C ILE A 13 -9.31 1.20 -6.54
N ALA A 14 -8.07 0.79 -6.75
CA ALA A 14 -7.71 -0.58 -7.11
C ALA A 14 -7.49 -1.42 -5.84
N VAL A 15 -8.30 -2.45 -5.66
CA VAL A 15 -8.11 -3.47 -4.62
C VAL A 15 -7.40 -4.67 -5.23
N VAL A 16 -6.15 -4.88 -4.83
CA VAL A 16 -5.27 -5.91 -5.38
C VAL A 16 -5.38 -7.20 -4.57
N ARG A 17 -5.60 -8.32 -5.27
CA ARG A 17 -5.62 -9.67 -4.71
C ARG A 17 -4.63 -10.57 -5.45
N ASN A 18 -3.96 -11.44 -4.71
CA ASN A 18 -3.07 -12.45 -5.26
C ASN A 18 -2.83 -13.54 -4.20
N ASP A 19 -2.34 -14.70 -4.63
CA ASP A 19 -2.01 -15.81 -3.72
C ASP A 19 -0.57 -15.75 -3.23
N THR A 20 0.29 -15.02 -3.93
CA THR A 20 1.73 -14.89 -3.64
C THR A 20 2.14 -13.44 -3.41
N VAL A 21 3.32 -13.24 -2.81
CA VAL A 21 3.93 -11.93 -2.64
C VAL A 21 4.07 -11.23 -4.00
N LEU A 22 3.61 -9.98 -4.06
CA LEU A 22 3.70 -9.10 -5.22
C LEU A 22 4.77 -8.02 -5.08
N ILE A 23 5.09 -7.61 -3.84
CA ILE A 23 6.11 -6.60 -3.58
C ILE A 23 7.23 -7.23 -2.75
N SER A 24 8.33 -7.56 -3.41
CA SER A 24 9.56 -8.06 -2.76
C SER A 24 10.72 -7.07 -2.81
N ASP A 25 10.67 -6.13 -3.75
CA ASP A 25 11.71 -5.15 -4.04
C ASP A 25 11.12 -3.88 -4.68
N VAL A 26 11.99 -2.94 -5.05
CA VAL A 26 11.58 -1.69 -5.72
C VAL A 26 10.99 -1.93 -7.10
N GLN A 27 11.50 -2.90 -7.87
CA GLN A 27 11.04 -3.13 -9.24
C GLN A 27 9.62 -3.71 -9.24
N SER A 28 9.37 -4.73 -8.42
CA SER A 28 8.05 -5.33 -8.25
C SER A 28 7.00 -4.33 -7.75
N ALA A 29 7.39 -3.36 -6.90
CA ALA A 29 6.50 -2.25 -6.54
C ALA A 29 6.17 -1.33 -7.73
N LEU A 30 7.14 -1.03 -8.60
CA LEU A 30 6.91 -0.23 -9.82
C LEU A 30 6.04 -0.98 -10.83
N ASP A 31 6.27 -2.27 -11.01
CA ASP A 31 5.48 -3.14 -11.89
C ASP A 31 4.02 -3.20 -11.42
N LEU A 32 3.79 -3.29 -10.11
CA LEU A 32 2.44 -3.21 -9.54
C LEU A 32 1.76 -1.87 -9.86
N MET A 33 2.46 -0.74 -9.67
CA MET A 33 1.90 0.59 -9.99
C MET A 33 1.53 0.71 -11.47
N ALA A 34 2.41 0.24 -12.36
CA ALA A 34 2.18 0.28 -13.79
C ALA A 34 0.97 -0.57 -14.19
N THR A 35 0.86 -1.78 -13.63
CA THR A 35 -0.25 -2.69 -13.92
C THR A 35 -1.58 -2.13 -13.41
N VAL A 36 -1.62 -1.60 -12.18
CA VAL A 36 -2.83 -0.96 -11.65
C VAL A 36 -3.24 0.24 -12.51
N GLN A 37 -2.30 1.08 -12.92
CA GLN A 37 -2.62 2.24 -13.76
C GLN A 37 -3.16 1.80 -15.13
N TYR A 38 -2.64 0.71 -15.70
CA TYR A 38 -3.08 0.20 -17.00
C TYR A 38 -4.45 -0.48 -16.92
N GLU A 39 -4.67 -1.37 -15.94
CA GLU A 39 -5.87 -2.19 -15.86
C GLU A 39 -7.06 -1.49 -15.18
N ALA A 40 -6.79 -0.64 -14.19
CA ALA A 40 -7.83 -0.05 -13.34
C ALA A 40 -7.94 1.48 -13.46
N ASP A 41 -7.10 2.11 -14.27
CA ASP A 41 -6.96 3.58 -14.37
C ASP A 41 -7.00 4.25 -12.99
N SER A 42 -6.16 3.75 -12.09
CA SER A 42 -6.14 4.16 -10.69
C SER A 42 -4.74 4.52 -10.21
N LYS A 43 -4.69 5.53 -9.34
CA LYS A 43 -3.50 5.91 -8.56
C LYS A 43 -3.72 5.70 -7.06
N ARG A 44 -4.72 4.89 -6.68
CA ARG A 44 -5.07 4.60 -5.29
C ARG A 44 -5.17 3.09 -5.11
N ILE A 45 -4.22 2.50 -4.38
CA ILE A 45 -4.06 1.05 -4.26
C ILE A 45 -4.38 0.59 -2.85
N VAL A 46 -5.23 -0.42 -2.72
CA VAL A 46 -5.40 -1.21 -1.50
C VAL A 46 -4.73 -2.56 -1.71
N ILE A 47 -3.82 -2.93 -0.81
CA ILE A 47 -3.09 -4.20 -0.85
C ILE A 47 -3.03 -4.83 0.53
N LYS A 48 -3.13 -6.16 0.63
CA LYS A 48 -2.94 -6.87 1.90
C LYS A 48 -1.45 -6.95 2.27
N LYS A 49 -1.13 -6.85 3.56
CA LYS A 49 0.24 -7.04 4.08
C LYS A 49 0.87 -8.34 3.59
N SER A 50 0.09 -9.41 3.46
CA SER A 50 0.54 -10.73 3.01
C SER A 50 1.08 -10.75 1.58
N LEU A 51 0.81 -9.71 0.78
CA LEU A 51 1.32 -9.57 -0.59
C LEU A 51 2.63 -8.77 -0.64
N ILE A 52 3.18 -8.40 0.52
CA ILE A 52 4.43 -7.67 0.66
C ILE A 52 5.41 -8.54 1.45
N SER A 53 6.65 -8.62 1.01
CA SER A 53 7.70 -9.38 1.68
C SER A 53 7.91 -8.92 3.13
N GLU A 54 8.16 -9.86 4.05
CA GLU A 54 8.43 -9.54 5.46
C GLU A 54 9.67 -8.63 5.63
N SER A 55 10.62 -8.65 4.68
CA SER A 55 11.76 -7.71 4.64
C SER A 55 11.35 -6.24 4.58
N PHE A 56 10.16 -5.93 4.05
CA PHE A 56 9.59 -4.58 4.06
C PHE A 56 9.34 -4.09 5.49
N PHE A 57 8.88 -4.99 6.37
CA PHE A 57 8.54 -4.63 7.75
C PHE A 57 9.76 -4.63 8.69
N ASP A 58 10.91 -5.13 8.25
CA ASP A 58 12.19 -4.90 8.91
C ASP A 58 12.85 -3.62 8.39
N LEU A 59 12.68 -2.51 9.13
CA LEU A 59 13.22 -1.20 8.74
C LEU A 59 14.74 -1.16 8.60
N LYS A 60 15.49 -2.14 9.14
CA LYS A 60 16.95 -2.22 8.95
C LYS A 60 17.33 -2.50 7.50
N THR A 61 16.45 -3.14 6.73
CA THR A 61 16.68 -3.45 5.31
C THR A 61 16.63 -2.20 4.42
N ARG A 62 16.08 -1.09 4.93
CA ARG A 62 15.76 0.14 4.19
C ARG A 62 14.73 -0.02 3.07
N LEU A 63 14.24 -1.24 2.86
CA LEU A 63 13.37 -1.58 1.74
C LEU A 63 12.04 -0.84 1.75
N ALA A 64 11.42 -0.69 2.93
CA ALA A 64 10.19 0.09 3.06
C ALA A 64 10.37 1.53 2.60
N GLY A 65 11.48 2.17 2.99
CA GLY A 65 11.80 3.54 2.57
C GLY A 65 11.95 3.64 1.05
N ASP A 66 12.75 2.75 0.47
CA ASP A 66 13.02 2.76 -0.98
C ASP A 66 11.75 2.53 -1.81
N ILE A 67 10.88 1.63 -1.38
CA ILE A 67 9.59 1.34 -2.05
C ILE A 67 8.60 2.50 -1.86
N LEU A 68 8.38 2.93 -0.62
CA LEU A 68 7.36 3.94 -0.31
C LEU A 68 7.73 5.31 -0.89
N GLN A 69 9.02 5.61 -1.04
CA GLN A 69 9.46 6.79 -1.77
C GLN A 69 9.01 6.77 -3.24
N LYS A 70 8.93 5.59 -3.90
CA LYS A 70 8.38 5.50 -5.26
C LYS A 70 6.90 5.85 -5.28
N PHE A 71 6.11 5.34 -4.35
CA PHE A 71 4.68 5.71 -4.26
C PHE A 71 4.49 7.23 -4.18
N ILE A 72 5.31 7.90 -3.36
CA ILE A 72 5.31 9.37 -3.27
C ILE A 72 5.75 10.03 -4.58
N ASN A 73 6.88 9.63 -5.15
CA ASN A 73 7.44 10.23 -6.37
C ASN A 73 6.47 10.14 -7.56
N TYR A 74 5.78 9.01 -7.70
CA TYR A 74 4.81 8.76 -8.77
C TYR A 74 3.39 9.25 -8.43
N ARG A 75 3.20 9.87 -7.25
CA ARG A 75 1.91 10.37 -6.74
C ARG A 75 0.83 9.27 -6.70
N VAL A 76 1.25 8.05 -6.37
CA VAL A 76 0.37 6.91 -6.13
C VAL A 76 0.13 6.79 -4.63
N LYS A 77 -1.13 6.73 -4.23
CA LYS A 77 -1.52 6.54 -2.83
C LYS A 77 -1.72 5.06 -2.56
N ILE A 78 -1.27 4.58 -1.42
CA ILE A 78 -1.34 3.16 -1.05
C ILE A 78 -1.87 2.99 0.38
N ALA A 79 -2.76 2.02 0.55
CA ALA A 79 -3.19 1.52 1.85
C ALA A 79 -2.84 0.04 1.97
N ILE A 80 -1.97 -0.27 2.93
CA ILE A 80 -1.54 -1.63 3.28
C ILE A 80 -2.46 -2.12 4.41
N VAL A 81 -3.17 -3.22 4.14
CA VAL A 81 -4.21 -3.75 5.02
C VAL A 81 -3.73 -5.00 5.73
N GLY A 82 -3.85 -5.04 7.05
CA GLY A 82 -3.58 -6.23 7.84
C GLY A 82 -3.46 -5.96 9.34
N ASP A 83 -3.13 -7.02 10.07
CA ASP A 83 -2.77 -6.91 11.47
C ASP A 83 -1.26 -6.66 11.61
N PHE A 84 -0.91 -5.56 12.26
CA PHE A 84 0.47 -5.16 12.55
C PHE A 84 0.84 -5.32 14.03
N SER A 85 -0.09 -5.81 14.87
CA SER A 85 0.11 -6.00 16.32
C SER A 85 1.23 -7.01 16.63
N MET A 86 1.45 -7.98 15.73
CA MET A 86 2.52 -8.98 15.81
C MET A 86 3.93 -8.37 15.80
N TYR A 87 4.09 -7.16 15.27
CA TYR A 87 5.37 -6.49 15.26
C TYR A 87 5.62 -5.78 16.60
N ALA A 88 6.53 -6.33 17.39
CA ALA A 88 6.91 -5.75 18.69
C ALA A 88 7.79 -4.49 18.56
N SER A 89 8.40 -4.27 17.39
CA SER A 89 9.37 -3.18 17.18
C SER A 89 8.75 -1.80 17.37
N LYS A 90 9.32 -1.01 18.29
CA LYS A 90 8.92 0.40 18.48
C LYS A 90 9.15 1.22 17.22
N SER A 91 10.27 1.03 16.52
CA SER A 91 10.57 1.81 15.31
C SER A 91 9.56 1.57 14.19
N LEU A 92 9.07 0.33 14.02
CA LEU A 92 8.04 0.04 13.04
C LEU A 92 6.68 0.64 13.44
N LYS A 93 6.34 0.60 14.74
CA LYS A 93 5.12 1.23 15.24
C LYS A 93 5.13 2.75 15.02
N ASP A 94 6.25 3.40 15.36
CA ASP A 94 6.44 4.83 15.15
C ASP A 94 6.38 5.16 13.65
N PHE A 95 7.03 4.36 12.80
CA PHE A 95 6.98 4.49 11.35
C PHE A 95 5.56 4.41 10.79
N ILE A 96 4.80 3.37 11.15
CA ILE A 96 3.40 3.19 10.75
C ILE A 96 2.54 4.36 11.21
N TYR A 97 2.72 4.82 12.44
CA TYR A 97 1.99 5.95 13.01
C TYR A 97 2.24 7.24 12.22
N GLU A 98 3.49 7.54 11.88
CA GLU A 98 3.85 8.70 11.06
C GLU A 98 3.32 8.59 9.63
N CYS A 99 3.39 7.41 8.99
CA CYS A 99 2.77 7.19 7.68
C CYS A 99 1.27 7.50 7.72
N ASN A 100 0.54 6.99 8.71
CA ASN A 100 -0.91 7.19 8.85
C ASN A 100 -1.35 8.65 9.06
N LYS A 101 -0.44 9.51 9.55
CA LYS A 101 -0.65 10.96 9.62
C LYS A 101 -0.38 11.69 8.30
N GLY A 102 0.32 11.04 7.38
CA GLY A 102 0.63 11.54 6.05
C GLY A 102 -0.58 11.57 5.12
N LYS A 103 -0.30 11.69 3.82
CA LYS A 103 -1.33 11.87 2.76
C LYS A 103 -1.33 10.78 1.71
N ASP A 104 -0.31 9.92 1.69
CA ASP A 104 -0.05 9.02 0.56
C ASP A 104 0.06 7.55 0.97
N ILE A 105 0.44 7.26 2.21
CA ILE A 105 0.73 5.89 2.67
C ILE A 105 -0.06 5.63 3.94
N PHE A 106 -0.80 4.53 3.97
CA PHE A 106 -1.63 4.17 5.11
C PHE A 106 -1.45 2.70 5.46
N PHE A 107 -1.48 2.39 6.74
CA PHE A 107 -1.49 1.05 7.31
C PHE A 107 -2.76 0.91 8.14
N LEU A 108 -3.69 0.07 7.69
CA LEU A 108 -5.06 0.02 8.22
C LEU A 108 -5.48 -1.43 8.50
N ALA A 109 -6.46 -1.62 9.38
CA ALA A 109 -6.85 -2.95 9.80
C ALA A 109 -7.70 -3.69 8.75
N THR A 110 -8.47 -2.95 7.94
CA THR A 110 -9.45 -3.55 7.02
C THR A 110 -9.45 -2.91 5.64
N GLU A 111 -9.89 -3.69 4.64
CA GLU A 111 -10.09 -3.23 3.26
C GLU A 111 -11.08 -2.07 3.21
N GLN A 112 -12.16 -2.13 4.01
CA GLN A 112 -13.17 -1.09 4.07
C GLN A 112 -12.59 0.25 4.57
N GLN A 113 -11.85 0.24 5.68
CA GLN A 113 -11.17 1.45 6.17
C GLN A 113 -10.18 2.02 5.15
N ALA A 114 -9.49 1.15 4.40
CA ALA A 114 -8.58 1.56 3.34
C ALA A 114 -9.31 2.22 2.17
N ILE A 115 -10.42 1.66 1.71
CA ILE A 115 -11.25 2.24 0.66
C ILE A 115 -11.80 3.61 1.11
N GLU A 116 -12.36 3.69 2.33
CA GLU A 116 -12.89 4.94 2.88
C GLU A 116 -11.80 6.01 2.97
N LYS A 117 -10.66 5.65 3.60
CA LYS A 117 -9.51 6.55 3.75
C LYS A 117 -9.01 7.03 2.40
N LEU A 118 -8.83 6.12 1.42
CA LEU A 118 -8.33 6.49 0.11
C LEU A 118 -9.34 7.33 -0.65
N SER A 119 -10.65 7.09 -0.53
CA SER A 119 -11.68 7.87 -1.22
C SER A 119 -11.76 9.32 -0.75
N SER A 120 -11.48 9.59 0.54
CA SER A 120 -11.58 10.94 1.12
C SER A 120 -10.38 11.85 0.82
N LEU A 121 -9.32 11.34 0.19
CA LEU A 121 -8.10 12.10 -0.08
C LEU A 121 -8.31 13.03 -1.27
N LYS A 122 -7.72 14.23 -1.16
CA LYS A 122 -7.58 15.17 -2.28
C LYS A 122 -6.55 14.66 -3.28
#